data_AF-A0A2V8GME6-F1
#
_entry.id   AF-A0A2V8GME6-F1
#
_cell.length_a   1.000
_cell.length_b   1.000
_cell.length_c   1.000
_cell.angle_alpha   90.00
_cell.angle_beta   90.00
_cell.angle_gamma   90.00
#
_symmetry.space_group_name_H-M   'P 1'
#
loop_
_entity.id
_entity.type
_entity.pdbx_description
1 polymer ?
#
loop_
_entity_poly.entity_id
_entity_poly.type
_entity_poly.pdbx_seq_one_letter_code
_entity_poly.pdbx_strand_id
1 'polypeptide(L)'
;EQTAYALGLAASQASGIRRNFGSMTKAFHAGHAAESGSVAADLVALGFTAANDVLETPLGFYQAAGGGFDPSRIVNRLGRPWMFASPGDLIKRFPCGTIQQPVMDAT
;
A
#
# COMPACT_ATOMS: atom_id res chain seq x y z
N GLU A 1 18.20 5.04 -6.71
CA GLU A 1 18.46 3.58 -6.76
C GLU A 1 17.98 2.86 -5.50
N GLN A 2 18.47 3.24 -4.31
CA GLN A 2 18.04 2.67 -3.02
C GLN A 2 16.51 2.61 -2.83
N THR A 3 15.78 3.70 -3.15
CA THR A 3 14.31 3.69 -3.09
C THR A 3 13.67 2.63 -4.00
N ALA A 4 14.22 2.43 -5.20
CA ALA A 4 13.69 1.43 -6.13
C ALA A 4 13.95 0.01 -5.62
N TYR A 5 15.12 -0.26 -5.04
CA TYR A 5 15.40 -1.55 -4.39
C TYR A 5 14.54 -1.79 -3.14
N ALA A 6 14.29 -0.76 -2.33
CA ALA A 6 13.40 -0.89 -1.17
C ALA A 6 11.98 -1.22 -1.61
N LEU A 7 11.48 -0.59 -2.69
CA LEU A 7 10.21 -0.94 -3.32
C LEU A 7 10.24 -2.37 -3.90
N GLY A 8 11.35 -2.77 -4.52
CA GLY A 8 11.64 -4.13 -4.97
C GLY A 8 11.39 -5.19 -3.89
N LEU A 9 12.10 -5.03 -2.77
CA LEU A 9 12.01 -5.98 -1.66
C LEU A 9 10.67 -5.90 -0.92
N ALA A 10 10.09 -4.71 -0.77
CA ALA A 10 8.77 -4.55 -0.17
C ALA A 10 7.67 -5.19 -1.04
N ALA A 11 7.76 -5.09 -2.37
CA ALA A 11 6.80 -5.71 -3.29
C ALA A 11 6.78 -7.24 -3.16
N SER A 12 7.93 -7.89 -2.94
CA SER A 12 7.99 -9.34 -2.68
C SER A 12 7.36 -9.77 -1.35
N GLN A 13 7.16 -8.84 -0.40
CA GLN A 13 6.53 -9.12 0.89
C GLN A 13 5.05 -8.72 0.93
N ALA A 14 4.57 -7.93 -0.04
CA ALA A 14 3.23 -7.39 -0.07
C ALA A 14 2.16 -8.52 -0.14
N SER A 15 1.35 -8.64 0.90
CA SER A 15 0.33 -9.68 1.03
C SER A 15 -0.83 -9.27 1.95
N GLY A 16 -1.87 -10.11 2.02
CA GLY A 16 -3.01 -9.93 2.92
C GLY A 16 -4.32 -10.41 2.30
N ILE A 17 -5.09 -11.24 3.01
CA ILE A 17 -6.29 -11.88 2.46
C ILE A 17 -7.54 -11.34 3.15
N ARG A 18 -8.49 -10.82 2.36
CA ARG A 18 -9.74 -10.22 2.86
C ARG A 18 -10.60 -11.18 3.69
N ARG A 19 -10.47 -12.49 3.51
CA ARG A 19 -11.21 -13.49 4.32
C ARG A 19 -10.94 -13.33 5.83
N ASN A 20 -9.79 -12.81 6.21
CA ASN A 20 -9.41 -12.54 7.60
C ASN A 20 -10.16 -11.36 8.24
N PHE A 21 -11.06 -10.70 7.53
CA PHE A 21 -11.88 -9.65 8.12
C PHE A 21 -12.81 -10.24 9.18
N GLY A 22 -12.76 -9.68 10.39
CA GLY A 22 -13.48 -10.18 11.56
C GLY A 22 -12.60 -10.91 12.58
N SER A 23 -11.31 -11.12 12.28
CA SER A 23 -10.31 -11.64 13.24
C SER A 23 -9.22 -10.61 13.55
N MET A 24 -8.37 -10.93 14.53
CA MET A 24 -7.17 -10.13 14.86
C MET A 24 -6.22 -10.00 13.66
N THR A 25 -6.25 -10.94 12.72
CA THR A 25 -5.40 -10.93 11.51
C THR A 25 -5.66 -9.70 10.64
N LYS A 26 -6.87 -9.11 10.66
CA LYS A 26 -7.13 -7.83 9.99
C LYS A 26 -6.20 -6.71 10.50
N ALA A 27 -6.03 -6.61 11.82
CA ALA A 27 -5.15 -5.61 12.43
C ALA A 27 -3.67 -5.94 12.18
N PHE A 28 -3.33 -7.24 12.25
CA PHE A 28 -1.99 -7.73 11.91
C PHE A 28 -1.52 -7.26 10.52
N HIS A 29 -2.40 -7.27 9.50
CA HIS A 29 -2.00 -6.84 8.15
C HIS A 29 -1.36 -5.44 8.10
N ALA A 30 -1.88 -4.48 8.87
CA ALA A 30 -1.32 -3.12 8.89
C ALA A 30 0.04 -3.07 9.58
N GLY A 31 0.19 -3.81 10.69
CA GLY A 31 1.47 -3.94 11.39
C GLY A 31 2.53 -4.60 10.51
N HIS A 32 2.16 -5.70 9.86
CA HIS A 32 3.05 -6.43 8.96
C HIS A 32 3.46 -5.59 7.75
N ALA A 33 2.54 -4.82 7.15
CA ALA A 33 2.89 -3.90 6.07
C ALA A 33 3.90 -2.83 6.50
N ALA A 34 3.76 -2.27 7.72
CA ALA A 34 4.70 -1.30 8.26
C ALA A 34 6.09 -1.92 8.55
N GLU A 35 6.11 -3.14 9.10
CA GLU A 35 7.32 -3.92 9.36
C GLU A 35 8.06 -4.22 8.05
N SER A 36 7.39 -4.81 7.06
CA SER A 36 8.00 -5.18 5.78
C SER A 36 8.62 -4.00 5.04
N GLY A 37 7.96 -2.84 5.06
CA GLY A 37 8.51 -1.63 4.45
C GLY A 37 9.75 -1.09 5.17
N SER A 38 9.72 -1.08 6.50
CA SER A 38 10.84 -0.60 7.33
C SER A 38 12.05 -1.52 7.18
N VAL A 39 11.85 -2.84 7.30
CA VAL A 39 12.88 -3.86 7.10
C VAL A 39 13.47 -3.78 5.70
N ALA A 40 12.64 -3.59 4.67
CA ALA A 40 13.14 -3.45 3.30
C ALA A 40 14.05 -2.22 3.12
N ALA A 41 13.66 -1.08 3.69
CA ALA A 41 14.48 0.14 3.63
C ALA A 41 15.81 -0.04 4.39
N ASP A 42 15.77 -0.63 5.58
CA ASP A 42 16.96 -0.86 6.41
C ASP A 42 17.95 -1.84 5.75
N LEU A 43 17.45 -2.96 5.22
CA LEU A 43 18.28 -3.93 4.51
C LEU A 43 18.95 -3.30 3.28
N VAL A 44 18.21 -2.52 2.51
CA VAL A 44 18.73 -1.85 1.32
C VAL A 44 19.79 -0.80 1.69
N ALA A 45 19.59 -0.07 2.78
CA ALA A 45 20.58 0.86 3.33
C ALA A 45 21.90 0.15 3.75
N LEU A 46 21.83 -1.13 4.11
CA LEU A 46 22.98 -1.99 4.40
C LEU A 46 23.58 -2.68 3.16
N GLY A 47 23.12 -2.34 1.96
CA GLY A 47 23.66 -2.86 0.69
C GLY A 47 22.88 -4.02 0.08
N PHE A 48 21.71 -4.36 0.60
CA PHE A 48 20.82 -5.34 -0.03
C PHE A 48 20.30 -4.81 -1.38
N THR A 49 20.12 -5.70 -2.36
CA THR A 49 19.66 -5.35 -3.71
C THR A 49 18.33 -6.01 -4.04
N ALA A 50 17.58 -5.44 -4.99
CA ALA A 50 16.34 -6.01 -5.52
C ALA A 50 16.14 -5.59 -6.98
N ALA A 51 15.03 -5.98 -7.62
CA ALA A 51 14.66 -5.40 -8.91
C ALA A 51 14.38 -3.89 -8.75
N ASN A 52 14.93 -3.05 -9.64
CA ASN A 52 14.74 -1.60 -9.62
C ASN A 52 13.56 -1.11 -10.49
N ASP A 53 12.87 -2.04 -11.14
CA ASP A 53 11.73 -1.86 -12.05
C ASP A 53 10.55 -2.79 -11.65
N VAL A 54 10.47 -3.15 -10.36
CA VAL A 54 9.54 -4.19 -9.87
C VAL A 54 8.07 -3.85 -10.09
N LEU A 55 7.68 -2.59 -10.29
CA LEU A 55 6.27 -2.20 -10.25
C LEU A 55 5.57 -2.43 -11.59
N GLU A 56 6.15 -1.93 -12.68
CA GLU A 56 5.51 -1.75 -13.99
C GLU A 56 5.84 -2.82 -15.03
N THR A 57 6.82 -3.68 -14.78
CA THR A 57 7.22 -4.72 -15.74
C THR A 57 6.11 -5.76 -15.96
N PRO A 58 6.14 -6.53 -17.06
CA PRO A 58 5.15 -7.61 -17.29
C PRO A 58 5.08 -8.67 -16.19
N LEU A 59 6.17 -8.85 -15.42
CA LEU A 59 6.24 -9.72 -14.24
C LEU A 59 6.24 -8.92 -12.93
N GLY A 60 5.88 -7.65 -12.99
CA GLY A 60 5.93 -6.70 -11.90
C GLY A 60 4.69 -6.72 -11.00
N PHE A 61 4.78 -5.98 -9.90
CA PHE A 61 3.79 -5.93 -8.84
C PHE A 61 2.41 -5.53 -9.34
N TYR A 62 2.29 -4.55 -10.23
CA TYR A 62 0.99 -4.12 -10.75
C TYR A 62 0.27 -5.23 -11.51
N GLN A 63 1.03 -6.00 -12.31
CA GLN A 63 0.46 -7.15 -13.01
C GLN A 63 0.08 -8.27 -12.03
N ALA A 64 0.96 -8.60 -11.09
CA ALA A 64 0.75 -9.68 -10.14
C ALA A 64 -0.41 -9.41 -9.15
N ALA A 65 -0.52 -8.20 -8.63
CA ALA A 65 -1.50 -7.84 -7.60
C ALA A 65 -2.81 -7.29 -8.16
N GLY A 66 -2.78 -6.63 -9.32
CA GLY A 66 -3.91 -5.90 -9.89
C GLY A 66 -4.34 -6.35 -11.29
N GLY A 67 -3.60 -7.25 -11.94
CA GLY A 67 -3.82 -7.61 -13.35
C GLY A 67 -3.42 -6.52 -14.35
N GLY A 68 -2.65 -5.52 -13.91
CA GLY A 68 -2.17 -4.41 -14.72
C GLY A 68 -2.30 -3.06 -14.01
N PHE A 69 -2.03 -1.97 -14.74
CA PHE A 69 -2.18 -0.60 -14.25
C PHE A 69 -2.59 0.36 -15.38
N ASP A 70 -3.06 1.54 -14.98
CA ASP A 70 -3.34 2.65 -15.89
C ASP A 70 -2.26 3.73 -15.69
N PRO A 71 -1.33 3.91 -16.65
CA PRO A 71 -0.27 4.92 -16.57
C PRO A 71 -0.81 6.34 -16.36
N SER A 72 -2.00 6.65 -16.91
CA SER A 72 -2.58 7.99 -16.85
C SER A 72 -2.96 8.41 -15.42
N ARG A 73 -3.08 7.44 -14.51
CA ARG A 73 -3.39 7.66 -13.08
C ARG A 73 -2.17 7.72 -12.18
N ILE A 74 -0.97 7.40 -12.68
CA ILE A 74 0.26 7.30 -11.89
C ILE A 74 1.29 8.31 -12.36
N VAL A 75 1.61 8.29 -13.66
CA VAL A 75 2.71 9.08 -14.23
C VAL A 75 2.39 10.57 -14.14
N ASN A 76 3.33 11.37 -13.61
CA ASN A 76 3.20 12.81 -13.40
C ASN A 76 2.02 13.25 -12.50
N ARG A 77 1.47 12.34 -11.68
CA ARG A 77 0.35 12.65 -10.76
C ARG A 77 0.78 12.92 -9.31
N LEU A 78 1.98 12.47 -8.92
CA LEU A 78 2.47 12.63 -7.55
C LEU A 78 2.48 14.11 -7.14
N GLY A 79 1.79 14.42 -6.03
CA GLY A 79 1.68 15.78 -5.49
C GLY A 79 0.77 16.74 -6.28
N ARG A 80 -0.01 16.26 -7.26
CA ARG A 80 -0.84 17.10 -8.14
C ARG A 80 -2.30 16.61 -8.24
N PRO A 81 -3.13 16.76 -7.18
CA PRO A 81 -2.81 17.31 -5.86
C PRO A 81 -2.25 16.24 -4.90
N TRP A 82 -1.76 16.66 -3.74
CA TRP A 82 -1.53 15.74 -2.64
C TRP A 82 -2.85 15.15 -2.15
N MET A 83 -2.88 13.83 -1.91
CA MET A 83 -4.11 13.12 -1.54
C MET A 83 -4.71 13.63 -0.22
N PHE A 84 -3.86 13.97 0.76
CA PHE A 84 -4.27 14.57 2.03
C PHE A 84 -4.81 16.00 1.90
N ALA A 85 -4.51 16.70 0.79
CA ALA A 85 -5.05 18.03 0.50
C ALA A 85 -6.36 17.95 -0.30
N SER A 86 -6.43 17.03 -1.27
CA SER A 86 -7.62 16.76 -2.07
C SER A 86 -7.58 15.33 -2.61
N PRO A 87 -8.58 14.48 -2.34
CA PRO A 87 -9.87 14.80 -1.68
C PRO A 87 -9.78 14.99 -0.16
N GLY A 88 -8.62 14.73 0.46
CA GLY A 88 -8.43 14.79 1.90
C GLY A 88 -8.55 13.43 2.57
N ASP A 89 -8.08 13.35 3.81
CA ASP A 89 -8.17 12.14 4.62
C ASP A 89 -9.54 12.02 5.30
N LEU A 90 -10.09 10.81 5.33
CA LEU A 90 -11.31 10.52 6.05
C LEU A 90 -10.97 10.11 7.49
N ILE A 91 -11.18 11.02 8.44
CA ILE A 91 -11.08 10.72 9.87
C ILE A 91 -12.39 10.06 10.31
N LYS A 92 -12.30 8.81 10.77
CA LYS A 92 -13.49 8.05 11.20
C LYS A 92 -14.06 8.62 12.48
N ARG A 93 -15.39 8.78 12.49
CA ARG A 93 -16.14 9.17 13.69
C ARG A 93 -16.42 7.98 14.61
N PHE A 94 -16.65 6.81 14.03
CA PHE A 94 -16.99 5.58 14.77
C PHE A 94 -15.97 4.46 14.54
N PRO A 95 -15.72 3.56 15.52
CA PRO A 95 -14.74 2.47 15.41
C PRO A 95 -15.25 1.27 14.58
N CYS A 96 -15.86 1.53 13.42
CA CYS A 96 -16.45 0.52 12.56
C CYS A 96 -15.94 0.59 11.11
N GLY A 97 -16.43 -0.30 10.24
CA GLY A 97 -16.12 -0.26 8.81
C GLY A 97 -16.59 1.07 8.18
N THR A 98 -15.87 1.58 7.18
CA THR A 98 -16.22 2.87 6.55
C THR A 98 -17.64 2.87 5.97
N ILE A 99 -18.11 1.72 5.51
CA ILE A 99 -19.46 1.51 4.96
C ILE A 99 -20.55 1.75 6.03
N GLN A 100 -20.25 1.56 7.31
CA GLN A 100 -21.22 1.73 8.40
C GLN A 100 -21.29 3.16 8.94
N GLN A 101 -20.31 4.02 8.62
CA GLN A 101 -20.25 5.38 9.17
C GLN A 101 -21.51 6.21 8.81
N PRO A 102 -22.00 6.25 7.55
CA PRO A 102 -23.16 7.05 7.19
C PRO A 102 -24.45 6.60 7.88
N VAL A 103 -24.57 5.30 8.18
CA VAL A 103 -25.73 4.74 8.91
C VAL A 103 -25.70 5.20 10.37
N MET A 104 -24.51 5.19 11.00
CA MET A 104 -24.34 5.65 12.39
C MET A 104 -24.52 7.17 12.52
N ASP A 105 -24.17 7.94 11.49
CA ASP A 105 -24.38 9.39 11.48
C ASP A 105 -25.86 9.79 11.32
N ALA A 106 -26.70 8.91 10.77
CA ALA A 106 -28.12 9.17 10.53
C ALA A 106 -29.03 8.88 11.74
N THR A 107 -28.49 8.23 12.77
CA THR A 107 -29.19 7.89 14.03
C THR A 107 -28.79 8.82 15.16
#